data_AF-A0A2K3LRS8-F1
#
_entry.id   AF-A0A2K3LRS8-F1
#
_cell.length_a   1.000
_cell.length_b   1.000
_cell.length_c   1.000
_cell.angle_alpha   90.00
_cell.angle_beta   90.00
_cell.angle_gamma   90.00
#
_symmetry.space_group_name_H-M   'P 1'
#
loop_
_entity.id
_entity.type
_entity.pdbx_description
1 polymer ?
#
loop_
_entity_poly.entity_id
_entity_poly.type
_entity_poly.pdbx_seq_one_letter_code
_entity_poly.pdbx_strand_id
1 'polypeptide(L)'
;MDSNSTINNEIAIDIPPILRVYKNGHVENLMSEEIVPPSLDPTTKVESKDVVISKEHNISARLFIPKTTYPPTQKLPIFIYFHGGGFCIETPFSPNYHNYLNSVTSLANVIGVSVNYRRAPEHPVPTAHEDSWIALKWVASHVNGNGSDEWLNQYADFEKVFLGG
;
A
#
# COMPACT_ATOMS: atom_id res chain seq x y z
N MET A 1 41.29 23.05 5.04
CA MET A 1 39.84 23.17 4.83
C MET A 1 39.52 22.29 3.65
N ASP A 2 39.03 21.09 3.91
CA ASP A 2 38.93 20.04 2.91
C ASP A 2 37.79 20.33 1.94
N SER A 3 38.16 20.65 0.71
CA SER A 3 37.29 20.88 -0.45
C SER A 3 36.44 19.66 -0.86
N ASN A 4 36.54 18.54 -0.14
CA ASN A 4 35.74 17.33 -0.34
C ASN A 4 34.41 17.34 0.43
N SER A 5 34.24 18.21 1.44
CA SER A 5 32.97 18.24 2.22
C SER A 5 31.85 18.98 1.51
N THR A 6 32.15 19.85 0.54
CA THR A 6 31.16 20.69 -0.15
C THR A 6 30.49 20.01 -1.34
N ILE A 7 31.10 18.96 -1.92
CA ILE A 7 30.53 18.23 -3.07
C ILE A 7 29.40 17.29 -2.63
N ASN A 8 29.40 16.85 -1.37
CA ASN A 8 28.46 15.83 -0.88
C ASN A 8 27.03 16.33 -0.63
N ASN A 9 26.79 17.64 -0.61
CA ASN A 9 25.50 18.21 -0.23
C ASN A 9 24.87 19.05 -1.36
N GLU A 10 25.36 18.96 -2.60
CA GLU A 10 24.74 19.68 -3.72
C GLU A 10 23.40 19.05 -4.08
N ILE A 11 22.33 19.84 -4.05
CA ILE A 11 20.97 19.39 -4.35
C ILE A 11 20.81 19.25 -5.86
N ALA A 12 20.35 18.09 -6.32
CA ALA A 12 19.99 17.81 -7.72
C ALA A 12 18.50 18.13 -7.97
N ILE A 13 17.64 17.77 -7.02
CA ILE A 13 16.18 17.97 -7.08
C ILE A 13 15.72 18.49 -5.71
N ASP A 14 15.00 19.60 -5.70
CA ASP A 14 14.40 20.19 -4.51
C ASP A 14 12.89 20.35 -4.72
N ILE A 15 12.08 19.56 -4.01
CA ILE A 15 10.62 19.59 -4.11
C ILE A 15 10.04 19.72 -2.69
N PRO A 16 10.14 20.89 -2.04
CA PRO A 16 9.52 21.10 -0.73
C PRO A 16 7.97 21.12 -0.85
N PRO A 17 7.23 20.57 0.13
CA PRO A 17 7.71 19.94 1.37
C PRO A 17 8.00 18.44 1.25
N ILE A 18 8.08 17.88 0.04
CA ILE A 18 8.07 16.43 -0.25
C ILE A 18 9.45 15.80 0.01
N LEU A 19 10.46 16.15 -0.78
CA LEU A 19 11.78 15.52 -0.71
C LEU A 19 12.88 16.39 -1.33
N ARG A 20 14.11 16.03 -1.02
CA ARG A 20 15.32 16.46 -1.73
C ARG A 20 16.10 15.25 -2.23
N VAL A 21 16.63 15.37 -3.45
CA VAL A 21 17.61 14.43 -3.99
C VAL A 21 18.92 15.18 -4.16
N TYR A 22 19.98 14.65 -3.58
CA TYR A 22 21.33 15.18 -3.67
C TYR A 22 22.06 14.55 -4.87
N LYS A 23 23.03 15.26 -5.45
CA LYS A 23 23.80 14.77 -6.62
C LYS A 23 24.57 13.48 -6.34
N ASN A 24 24.83 13.16 -5.08
CA ASN A 24 25.44 11.89 -4.66
C ASN A 24 24.43 10.73 -4.56
N GLY A 25 23.15 10.95 -4.89
CA GLY A 25 22.09 9.95 -4.82
C GLY A 25 21.42 9.82 -3.46
N HIS A 26 21.85 10.58 -2.44
CA HIS A 26 21.12 10.62 -1.17
C HIS A 26 19.74 11.25 -1.37
N VAL A 27 18.74 10.67 -0.72
CA VAL A 27 17.36 11.12 -0.74
C VAL A 27 16.97 11.48 0.68
N GLU A 28 16.49 12.69 0.87
CA GLU A 28 15.99 13.20 2.13
C GLU A 28 14.48 13.38 1.99
N ASN A 29 13.70 12.56 2.70
CA ASN A 29 12.25 12.75 2.81
C ASN A 29 11.99 13.90 3.79
N LEU A 30 11.35 14.96 3.29
CA LEU A 30 11.05 16.17 4.06
C LEU A 30 9.67 16.10 4.72
N MET A 31 8.81 15.19 4.25
CA MET A 31 7.54 14.85 4.88
C MET A 31 7.74 13.83 5.99
N SER A 32 7.09 14.06 7.13
CA SER A 32 6.97 13.04 8.18
C SER A 32 6.08 11.90 7.68
N GLU A 33 6.57 10.66 7.77
CA GLU A 33 5.77 9.46 7.53
C GLU A 33 5.09 9.04 8.83
N GLU A 34 3.94 9.67 9.13
CA GLU A 34 3.07 9.15 10.19
C GLU A 34 2.52 7.78 9.76
N ILE A 35 2.57 6.81 10.67
CA ILE A 35 2.04 5.46 10.43
C ILE A 35 0.98 5.11 11.47
N VAL A 36 -0.09 4.48 11.01
CA VAL A 36 -1.11 3.88 11.87
C VAL A 36 -0.90 2.37 11.88
N PRO A 37 -0.90 1.69 13.04
CA PRO A 37 -0.86 0.24 13.08
C PRO A 37 -2.16 -0.39 12.53
N PRO A 38 -2.12 -1.63 12.04
CA PRO A 38 -3.34 -2.35 11.73
C PRO A 38 -4.17 -2.53 13.01
N SER A 39 -5.47 -2.32 12.90
CA SER A 39 -6.38 -2.32 14.05
C SER A 39 -7.81 -2.64 13.64
N LEU A 40 -8.66 -2.85 14.64
CA LEU A 40 -10.11 -2.80 14.50
C LEU A 40 -10.57 -1.36 14.72
N ASP A 41 -11.02 -0.70 13.65
CA ASP A 41 -11.48 0.68 13.73
C ASP A 41 -12.84 0.76 14.47
N PRO A 42 -12.96 1.56 15.55
CA PRO A 42 -14.16 1.59 16.36
C PRO A 42 -15.36 2.25 15.65
N THR A 43 -15.13 3.07 14.63
CA THR A 43 -16.17 3.82 13.92
C THR A 43 -16.78 3.01 12.79
N THR A 44 -15.93 2.55 11.87
CA THR A 44 -16.30 1.80 10.65
C THR A 44 -16.46 0.30 10.90
N LYS A 45 -15.97 -0.20 12.05
CA LYS A 45 -15.88 -1.63 12.39
C LYS A 45 -15.08 -2.44 11.37
N VAL A 46 -14.17 -1.81 10.65
CA VAL A 46 -13.24 -2.49 9.73
C VAL A 46 -12.07 -3.03 10.54
N GLU A 47 -11.71 -4.28 10.29
CA GLU A 47 -10.49 -4.89 10.80
C GLU A 47 -9.42 -4.83 9.72
N SER A 48 -8.19 -4.52 10.11
CA SER A 48 -7.05 -4.47 9.20
C SER A 48 -5.88 -5.29 9.69
N LYS A 49 -5.06 -5.77 8.74
CA LYS A 49 -3.81 -6.49 9.00
C LYS A 49 -2.80 -6.25 7.88
N ASP A 50 -1.52 -6.31 8.21
CA ASP A 50 -0.44 -6.19 7.23
C ASP A 50 0.01 -7.57 6.77
N VAL A 51 0.24 -7.72 5.47
CA VAL A 51 0.64 -8.98 4.83
C VAL A 51 1.84 -8.76 3.91
N VAL A 52 2.67 -9.79 3.78
CA VAL A 52 3.78 -9.78 2.82
C VAL A 52 3.32 -10.43 1.52
N ILE A 53 3.42 -9.69 0.42
CA ILE A 53 3.09 -10.15 -0.94
C ILE A 53 4.31 -10.82 -1.58
N SER A 54 5.47 -10.15 -1.51
CA SER A 54 6.74 -10.69 -2.02
C SER A 54 7.88 -10.27 -1.11
N LYS A 55 8.58 -11.25 -0.52
CA LYS A 55 9.81 -11.01 0.24
C LYS A 55 10.96 -10.58 -0.67
N GLU A 56 11.05 -11.15 -1.87
CA GLU A 56 12.11 -10.87 -2.85
C GLU A 56 12.08 -9.42 -3.31
N HIS A 57 10.89 -8.88 -3.57
CA HIS A 57 10.71 -7.51 -4.06
C HIS A 57 10.34 -6.52 -2.95
N ASN A 58 10.29 -6.96 -1.69
CA ASN A 58 9.85 -6.17 -0.54
C ASN A 58 8.47 -5.50 -0.75
N ILE A 59 7.52 -6.27 -1.28
CA ILE A 59 6.14 -5.81 -1.51
C ILE A 59 5.26 -6.33 -0.39
N SER A 60 4.48 -5.44 0.19
CA SER A 60 3.48 -5.76 1.21
C SER A 60 2.14 -5.12 0.87
N ALA A 61 1.12 -5.43 1.65
CA ALA A 61 -0.15 -4.71 1.60
C ALA A 61 -0.76 -4.63 2.99
N ARG A 62 -1.63 -3.63 3.20
CA ARG A 62 -2.60 -3.65 4.28
C ARG A 62 -3.93 -4.16 3.75
N LEU A 63 -4.42 -5.24 4.34
CA LEU A 63 -5.75 -5.77 4.09
C LEU A 63 -6.76 -5.11 5.03
N PHE A 64 -7.97 -4.92 4.53
CA PHE A 64 -9.11 -4.37 5.25
C PHE A 64 -10.31 -5.28 5.01
N ILE A 65 -11.01 -5.68 6.06
CA ILE A 65 -12.23 -6.46 5.96
C ILE A 65 -13.32 -5.82 6.84
N PRO A 66 -14.54 -5.61 6.32
CA PRO A 66 -15.62 -5.12 7.14
C PRO A 66 -16.00 -6.24 8.12
N LYS A 67 -16.20 -5.90 9.39
CA LYS A 67 -16.73 -6.88 10.34
C LYS A 67 -18.15 -7.24 9.92
N THR A 68 -18.30 -8.38 9.25
CA THR A 68 -19.57 -8.85 8.69
C THR A 68 -20.57 -9.16 9.80
N THR A 69 -21.76 -8.57 9.72
CA THR A 69 -22.99 -9.07 10.36
C THR A 69 -23.75 -10.05 9.46
N TYR A 70 -23.21 -10.33 8.27
CA TYR A 70 -23.81 -11.14 7.22
C TYR A 70 -23.63 -12.65 7.44
N PRO A 71 -24.40 -13.50 6.74
CA PRO A 71 -24.26 -14.94 6.83
C PRO A 71 -22.81 -15.35 6.52
N PRO A 72 -22.25 -16.36 7.21
CA PRO A 72 -20.89 -16.85 7.01
C PRO A 72 -20.55 -17.28 5.57
N THR A 73 -21.56 -17.42 4.71
CA THR A 73 -21.44 -17.87 3.31
C THR A 73 -21.29 -16.73 2.30
N GLN A 74 -21.47 -15.46 2.71
CA GLN A 74 -21.40 -14.34 1.77
C GLN A 74 -19.95 -13.98 1.44
N LYS A 75 -19.58 -14.08 0.16
CA LYS A 75 -18.31 -13.57 -0.38
C LYS A 75 -18.41 -12.06 -0.68
N LEU A 76 -17.30 -11.34 -0.55
CA LEU A 76 -17.19 -9.90 -0.70
C LEU A 76 -16.37 -9.55 -1.95
N PRO A 77 -16.75 -8.53 -2.73
CA PRO A 77 -15.90 -8.01 -3.80
C PRO A 77 -14.53 -7.58 -3.29
N ILE A 78 -13.53 -7.58 -4.17
CA ILE A 78 -12.16 -7.18 -3.85
C ILE A 78 -11.90 -5.79 -4.44
N PHE A 79 -11.39 -4.87 -3.63
CA PHE A 79 -10.89 -3.57 -4.08
C PHE A 79 -9.39 -3.47 -3.84
N ILE A 80 -8.60 -3.57 -4.91
CA ILE A 80 -7.15 -3.42 -4.86
C ILE A 80 -6.81 -1.96 -5.11
N TYR A 81 -6.13 -1.33 -4.16
CA TYR A 81 -5.86 0.09 -4.14
C TYR A 81 -4.35 0.37 -4.16
N PHE A 82 -3.94 1.30 -5.03
CA PHE A 82 -2.57 1.78 -5.14
C PHE A 82 -2.53 3.24 -4.71
N HIS A 83 -1.91 3.55 -3.57
CA HIS A 83 -1.91 4.91 -3.04
C HIS A 83 -1.26 5.92 -3.99
N GLY A 84 -1.67 7.18 -3.91
CA GLY A 84 -1.03 8.30 -4.60
C GLY A 84 0.27 8.74 -3.93
N GLY A 85 0.61 10.02 -4.05
CA GLY A 85 1.88 10.56 -3.53
C GLY A 85 2.98 10.72 -4.59
N GLY A 86 2.58 10.83 -5.87
CA GLY A 86 3.50 11.12 -6.98
C GLY A 86 4.55 10.03 -7.21
N PHE A 87 4.27 8.79 -6.78
CA PHE A 87 5.20 7.66 -6.72
C PHE A 87 6.36 7.80 -5.72
N CYS A 88 6.41 8.87 -4.95
CA CYS A 88 7.56 9.18 -4.09
C CYS A 88 7.25 9.09 -2.59
N ILE A 89 6.03 9.42 -2.19
CA ILE A 89 5.66 9.53 -0.78
C ILE A 89 4.39 8.74 -0.48
N GLU A 90 4.08 8.69 0.82
CA GLU A 90 2.94 8.00 1.40
C GLU A 90 3.05 6.47 1.29
N THR A 91 2.21 5.77 2.06
CA THR A 91 2.13 4.30 2.10
C THR A 91 0.69 3.89 2.45
N PRO A 92 0.35 2.59 2.37
CA PRO A 92 -0.89 2.07 2.94
C PRO A 92 -1.07 2.31 4.44
N PHE A 93 0.02 2.63 5.15
CA PHE A 93 0.06 2.80 6.60
C PHE A 93 -0.18 4.26 7.01
N SER A 94 -0.08 5.19 6.06
CA SER A 94 -0.36 6.60 6.29
C SER A 94 -1.81 6.81 6.73
N PRO A 95 -2.08 7.70 7.71
CA PRO A 95 -3.44 7.97 8.19
C PRO A 95 -4.44 8.29 7.08
N ASN A 96 -4.04 9.07 6.08
CA ASN A 96 -4.91 9.46 4.96
C ASN A 96 -5.42 8.25 4.18
N TYR A 97 -4.51 7.35 3.76
CA TYR A 97 -4.88 6.17 2.99
C TYR A 97 -5.49 5.07 3.86
N HIS A 98 -5.05 4.92 5.11
CA HIS A 98 -5.67 4.00 6.06
C HIS A 98 -7.14 4.36 6.32
N ASN A 99 -7.43 5.63 6.61
CA ASN A 99 -8.79 6.10 6.89
C ASN A 99 -9.69 6.07 5.66
N TYR A 100 -9.12 6.36 4.48
CA TYR A 100 -9.82 6.21 3.21
C TYR A 100 -10.24 4.75 2.99
N LEU A 101 -9.33 3.78 3.17
CA LEU A 101 -9.65 2.37 2.99
C LEU A 101 -10.61 1.84 4.06
N ASN A 102 -10.53 2.29 5.33
CA ASN A 102 -11.56 1.98 6.32
C ASN A 102 -12.95 2.42 5.84
N SER A 103 -13.04 3.65 5.32
CA SER A 103 -14.31 4.21 4.83
C SER A 103 -14.85 3.44 3.63
N VAL A 104 -14.02 3.19 2.61
CA VAL A 104 -14.42 2.46 1.39
C VAL A 104 -14.82 1.01 1.73
N THR A 105 -14.02 0.31 2.53
CA THR A 105 -14.27 -1.07 2.95
C THR A 105 -15.62 -1.20 3.65
N SER A 106 -15.93 -0.27 4.57
CA SER A 106 -17.18 -0.25 5.33
C SER A 106 -18.40 0.11 4.45
N LEU A 107 -18.29 1.17 3.65
CA LEU A 107 -19.42 1.69 2.86
C LEU A 107 -19.75 0.81 1.64
N ALA A 108 -18.72 0.28 0.96
CA ALA A 108 -18.90 -0.55 -0.23
C ALA A 108 -19.01 -2.04 0.09
N ASN A 109 -18.77 -2.45 1.35
CA ASN A 109 -18.77 -3.84 1.80
C ASN A 109 -17.85 -4.72 0.93
N VAL A 110 -16.58 -4.33 0.84
CA VAL A 110 -15.54 -4.97 0.03
C VAL A 110 -14.36 -5.39 0.90
N ILE A 111 -13.53 -6.32 0.43
CA ILE A 111 -12.19 -6.53 0.99
C ILE A 111 -11.26 -5.50 0.35
N GLY A 112 -10.68 -4.61 1.15
CA GLY A 112 -9.66 -3.66 0.70
C GLY A 112 -8.27 -4.29 0.69
N VAL A 113 -7.52 -4.11 -0.40
CA VAL A 113 -6.12 -4.53 -0.53
C VAL A 113 -5.29 -3.29 -0.89
N SER A 114 -4.71 -2.61 0.10
CA SER A 114 -3.91 -1.41 -0.11
C SER A 114 -2.43 -1.78 -0.28
N VAL A 115 -1.91 -1.67 -1.49
CA VAL A 115 -0.60 -2.19 -1.88
C VAL A 115 0.51 -1.20 -1.51
N ASN A 116 1.54 -1.70 -0.82
CA ASN A 116 2.76 -0.98 -0.51
C ASN A 116 3.81 -1.29 -1.57
N TYR A 117 3.79 -0.52 -2.65
CA TYR A 117 4.73 -0.66 -3.77
C TYR A 117 6.02 0.15 -3.50
N ARG A 118 7.12 -0.22 -4.17
CA ARG A 118 8.39 0.51 -4.07
C ARG A 118 8.30 1.88 -4.77
N ARG A 119 8.87 2.90 -4.11
CA ARG A 119 8.73 4.31 -4.48
C ARG A 119 10.01 4.87 -5.13
N ALA A 120 9.81 5.86 -5.97
CA ALA A 120 10.87 6.72 -6.46
C ALA A 120 11.33 7.68 -5.34
N PRO A 121 12.55 8.23 -5.43
CA PRO A 121 13.55 8.03 -6.47
C PRO A 121 14.41 6.77 -6.31
N GLU A 122 14.38 6.07 -5.18
CA GLU A 122 15.16 4.84 -4.95
C GLU A 122 14.79 3.72 -5.92
N HIS A 123 13.51 3.66 -6.29
CA HIS A 123 12.96 2.72 -7.25
C HIS A 123 12.17 3.46 -8.34
N PRO A 124 12.83 3.97 -9.38
CA PRO A 124 12.17 4.74 -10.43
C PRO A 124 11.18 3.89 -11.24
N VAL A 125 10.31 4.58 -11.99
CA VAL A 125 9.44 3.95 -13.00
C VAL A 125 10.30 3.07 -13.93
N PRO A 126 9.90 1.82 -14.20
CA PRO A 126 8.56 1.24 -14.03
C PRO A 126 8.29 0.48 -12.72
N THR A 127 9.15 0.54 -11.71
CA THR A 127 9.10 -0.37 -10.54
C THR A 127 7.73 -0.45 -9.85
N ALA A 128 7.09 0.68 -9.58
CA ALA A 128 5.75 0.69 -8.96
C ALA A 128 4.69 -0.07 -9.79
N HIS A 129 4.78 -0.03 -11.11
CA HIS A 129 3.87 -0.78 -12.00
C HIS A 129 4.14 -2.28 -11.96
N GLU A 130 5.41 -2.67 -11.92
CA GLU A 130 5.81 -4.08 -11.79
C GLU A 130 5.36 -4.65 -10.44
N ASP A 131 5.51 -3.87 -9.36
CA ASP A 131 5.06 -4.24 -8.02
C ASP A 131 3.53 -4.36 -7.97
N SER A 132 2.82 -3.44 -8.63
CA SER A 132 1.36 -3.49 -8.75
C SER A 132 0.90 -4.75 -9.49
N TRP A 133 1.62 -5.14 -10.53
CA TRP A 133 1.34 -6.38 -11.26
C TRP A 133 1.63 -7.64 -10.42
N ILE A 134 2.71 -7.62 -9.62
CA ILE A 134 3.00 -8.70 -8.67
C ILE A 134 1.90 -8.81 -7.62
N ALA A 135 1.43 -7.70 -7.07
CA ALA A 135 0.34 -7.67 -6.11
C ALA A 135 -0.97 -8.22 -6.70
N LEU A 136 -1.29 -7.85 -7.95
CA LEU A 136 -2.48 -8.39 -8.63
C LEU A 136 -2.40 -9.91 -8.83
N LYS A 137 -1.24 -10.43 -9.26
CA LYS A 137 -1.02 -11.88 -9.38
C LYS A 137 -1.11 -12.58 -8.03
N TRP A 138 -0.60 -11.96 -6.96
CA TRP A 138 -0.72 -12.49 -5.60
C TRP A 138 -2.17 -12.54 -5.14
N VAL A 139 -2.98 -11.51 -5.38
CA VAL A 139 -4.43 -11.59 -5.09
C VAL A 139 -5.06 -12.73 -5.87
N ALA A 140 -4.82 -12.81 -7.18
CA ALA A 140 -5.38 -13.85 -8.05
C ALA A 140 -5.01 -15.28 -7.64
N SER A 141 -3.85 -15.50 -7.01
CA SER A 141 -3.44 -16.84 -6.56
C SER A 141 -4.33 -17.42 -5.46
N HIS A 142 -5.22 -16.62 -4.86
CA HIS A 142 -6.16 -17.05 -3.82
C HIS A 142 -7.50 -17.56 -4.39
N VAL A 143 -7.71 -17.53 -5.71
CA VAL A 143 -9.00 -17.88 -6.35
C VAL A 143 -9.53 -19.27 -5.98
N ASN A 144 -8.62 -20.22 -5.73
CA ASN A 144 -8.97 -21.59 -5.36
C ASN A 144 -9.05 -21.81 -3.84
N GLY A 145 -8.99 -20.73 -3.04
CA GLY A 145 -9.07 -20.79 -1.58
C GLY A 145 -7.85 -21.39 -0.88
N ASN A 146 -6.71 -21.49 -1.58
CA ASN A 146 -5.47 -22.11 -1.09
C ASN A 146 -4.24 -21.19 -1.20
N GLY A 147 -4.45 -19.89 -1.37
CA GLY A 147 -3.38 -18.90 -1.35
C GLY A 147 -2.84 -18.67 0.07
N SER A 148 -1.87 -17.77 0.18
CA SER A 148 -1.16 -17.50 1.44
C SER A 148 -1.99 -16.73 2.49
N ASP A 149 -3.05 -16.03 2.11
CA ASP A 149 -3.87 -15.22 3.01
C ASP A 149 -5.28 -15.81 3.22
N GLU A 150 -5.63 -16.01 4.49
CA GLU A 150 -6.89 -16.62 4.89
C GLU A 150 -8.12 -15.75 4.58
N TRP A 151 -8.02 -14.41 4.65
CA TRP A 151 -9.17 -13.55 4.40
C TRP A 151 -9.57 -13.59 2.93
N LEU A 152 -8.57 -13.54 2.03
CA LEU A 152 -8.82 -13.70 0.60
C LEU A 152 -9.34 -15.09 0.26
N ASN A 153 -8.79 -16.15 0.86
CA ASN A 153 -9.27 -17.52 0.64
C ASN A 153 -10.74 -17.70 1.08
N GLN A 154 -11.07 -17.19 2.26
CA GLN A 154 -12.35 -17.47 2.92
C GLN A 154 -13.47 -16.51 2.52
N TYR A 155 -13.17 -15.24 2.28
CA TYR A 155 -14.21 -14.21 2.15
C TYR A 155 -14.26 -13.52 0.79
N ALA A 156 -13.28 -13.67 -0.10
CA ALA A 156 -13.27 -12.94 -1.36
C ALA A 156 -14.17 -13.55 -2.46
N ASP A 157 -14.83 -12.67 -3.21
CA ASP A 157 -15.54 -12.94 -4.47
C ASP A 157 -14.64 -12.54 -5.64
N PHE A 158 -13.95 -13.51 -6.23
CA PHE A 158 -13.03 -13.29 -7.34
C PHE A 158 -13.73 -12.99 -8.68
N GLU A 159 -15.06 -13.08 -8.77
CA GLU A 159 -15.80 -12.59 -9.93
C GLU A 159 -15.98 -11.06 -9.92
N LYS A 160 -15.71 -10.42 -8.78
CA LYS A 160 -15.89 -8.97 -8.57
C LYS A 160 -14.61 -8.33 -8.04
N VAL A 161 -13.67 -8.07 -8.93
CA VAL A 161 -12.39 -7.41 -8.62
C VAL A 161 -12.36 -6.02 -9.24
N PHE A 162 -12.06 -5.02 -8.41
CA PHE A 162 -11.96 -3.62 -8.80
C PHE A 162 -10.56 -3.09 -8.46
N LEU A 163 -10.05 -2.20 -9.31
CA LEU A 163 -8.78 -1.51 -9.13
C LEU A 163 -9.05 -0.03 -8.87
N GLY A 164 -8.26 0.61 -8.00
CA GLY A 164 -8.30 2.05 -7.77
C GLY A 164 -6.92 2.61 -7.41
N GLY A 165 -6.76 3.92 -7.58
CA GLY A 165 -5.57 4.68 -7.19
C GLY A 165 -5.88 6.16 -7.13
#